data_AF-A0A1V4QR14-F1
#
_entry.id   AF-A0A1V4QR14-F1
#
_cell.length_a   1.000
_cell.length_b   1.000
_cell.length_c   1.000
_cell.angle_alpha   90.00
_cell.angle_beta   90.00
_cell.angle_gamma   90.00
#
_symmetry.space_group_name_H-M   'P 1'
#
loop_
_entity.id
_entity.type
_entity.pdbx_description
1 polymer ?
#
loop_
_entity_poly.entity_id
_entity_poly.type
_entity_poly.pdbx_seq_one_letter_code
_entity_poly.pdbx_strand_id
1 'polypeptide(L)'
;MYDERKSKGKFIVYTVSDPYEKTQGVIGQVPLLTTMVEDPDLIRDIFETHVTLMIRMCQMLMDRGIVFDGTWFNGDIAYNKGLLFSPNAYREALMPSHKRLFDFCNAHNMPVPVIYHTDGDVRDAIPFLIEAGIRCLQRWRQRPVWMSEN
;
A
#
# COMPACT_ATOMS: atom_id res chain seq x y z
N MET A 1 -19.85 13.33 -11.06
CA MET A 1 -19.07 13.23 -9.79
C MET A 1 -17.62 13.67 -9.98
N TYR A 2 -16.83 13.06 -10.88
CA TYR A 2 -15.43 13.47 -11.11
C TYR A 2 -15.29 14.95 -11.50
N ASP A 3 -15.95 15.38 -12.58
CA ASP A 3 -15.84 16.76 -13.10
C ASP A 3 -16.27 17.81 -12.09
N GLU A 4 -17.30 17.50 -11.29
CA GLU A 4 -17.80 18.37 -10.23
C GLU A 4 -16.79 18.53 -9.08
N ARG A 5 -16.07 17.46 -8.71
CA ARG A 5 -15.04 17.53 -7.67
C ARG A 5 -13.79 18.23 -8.18
N LYS A 6 -13.43 17.98 -9.44
CA LYS A 6 -12.33 18.66 -10.14
C LYS A 6 -12.58 20.16 -10.28
N SER A 7 -13.78 20.58 -10.68
CA SER A 7 -14.13 22.01 -10.82
C SER A 7 -14.11 22.76 -9.47
N LYS A 8 -14.30 22.04 -8.36
CA LYS A 8 -14.18 22.55 -6.99
C LYS A 8 -12.72 22.54 -6.46
N GLY A 9 -11.73 22.20 -7.30
CA GLY A 9 -10.33 22.13 -6.92
C GLY A 9 -10.03 21.06 -5.86
N LYS A 10 -10.82 19.99 -5.80
CA LYS A 10 -10.57 18.88 -4.86
C LYS A 10 -9.43 18.01 -5.37
N PHE A 11 -8.61 17.55 -4.42
CA PHE A 11 -7.56 16.56 -4.66
C PHE A 11 -8.19 15.19 -4.95
N ILE A 12 -7.91 14.61 -6.11
CA ILE A 12 -8.50 13.36 -6.58
C ILE A 12 -7.46 12.23 -6.46
N VAL A 13 -7.79 11.20 -5.68
CA VAL A 13 -6.92 10.03 -5.49
C VAL A 13 -7.50 8.79 -6.15
N TYR A 14 -6.62 7.97 -6.73
CA TYR A 14 -6.92 6.57 -7.00
C TYR A 14 -6.71 5.77 -5.71
N THR A 15 -7.80 5.31 -5.10
CA THR A 15 -7.74 4.53 -3.84
C THR A 15 -7.93 3.05 -4.12
N VAL A 16 -7.00 2.24 -3.62
CA VAL A 16 -7.09 0.78 -3.70
C VAL A 16 -6.39 0.14 -2.50
N SER A 17 -6.88 -1.00 -2.02
CA SER A 17 -6.12 -1.81 -1.06
C SER A 17 -4.89 -2.40 -1.74
N ASP A 18 -3.78 -2.49 -1.04
CA ASP A 18 -2.54 -3.09 -1.54
C ASP A 18 -2.67 -4.61 -1.74
N PRO A 19 -1.66 -5.29 -2.31
CA PRO A 19 -1.72 -6.73 -2.55
C PRO A 19 -1.92 -7.56 -1.27
N TYR A 20 -1.35 -7.13 -0.14
CA TYR A 20 -1.49 -7.82 1.13
C TYR A 20 -2.93 -7.75 1.64
N GLU A 21 -3.47 -6.54 1.74
CA GLU A 21 -4.83 -6.28 2.22
C GLU A 21 -5.88 -6.91 1.29
N LYS A 22 -5.66 -6.90 -0.04
CA LYS A 22 -6.52 -7.63 -0.98
C LYS A 22 -6.51 -9.13 -0.73
N THR A 23 -5.34 -9.72 -0.53
CA THR A 23 -5.22 -11.16 -0.30
C THR A 23 -5.85 -11.52 1.05
N GLN A 24 -5.58 -10.73 2.09
CA GLN A 24 -6.19 -10.87 3.40
C GLN A 24 -7.71 -10.84 3.32
N GLY A 25 -8.31 -9.96 2.51
CA GLY A 25 -9.75 -9.90 2.31
C GLY A 25 -10.35 -11.12 1.62
N VAL A 26 -9.55 -11.95 0.94
CA VAL A 26 -10.00 -13.17 0.24
C VAL A 26 -9.81 -14.41 1.11
N ILE A 27 -8.61 -14.62 1.67
CA ILE A 27 -8.26 -15.87 2.38
C ILE A 27 -8.19 -15.70 3.91
N GLY A 28 -8.28 -14.48 4.41
CA GLY A 28 -8.10 -14.16 5.83
C GLY A 28 -6.63 -14.02 6.23
N GLN A 29 -6.40 -13.33 7.35
CA GLN A 29 -5.06 -12.99 7.81
C GLN A 29 -4.24 -14.22 8.24
N VAL A 30 -4.83 -15.15 9.01
CA VAL A 30 -4.11 -16.34 9.48
C VAL A 30 -3.66 -17.22 8.30
N PRO A 31 -4.54 -17.60 7.35
CA PRO A 31 -4.09 -18.37 6.18
C PRO A 31 -3.06 -17.64 5.33
N LEU A 32 -3.18 -16.33 5.14
CA LEU A 32 -2.17 -15.53 4.43
C LEU A 32 -0.80 -15.62 5.12
N LEU A 33 -0.74 -15.32 6.42
CA LEU A 33 0.52 -15.36 7.18
C LEU A 33 1.15 -16.76 7.21
N THR A 34 0.33 -17.81 7.33
CA THR A 34 0.81 -19.19 7.26
C THR A 34 1.38 -19.50 5.87
N THR A 35 0.66 -19.14 4.81
CA THR A 35 1.10 -19.40 3.42
C THR A 35 2.35 -18.61 3.07
N MET A 36 2.53 -17.40 3.61
CA MET A 36 3.79 -16.63 3.44
C MET A 36 5.03 -17.40 3.93
N VAL A 37 4.86 -18.34 4.86
CA VAL A 37 5.94 -19.19 5.37
C VAL A 37 6.00 -20.52 4.63
N GLU A 38 4.85 -21.17 4.42
CA GLU A 38 4.77 -22.51 3.84
C GLU A 38 4.98 -22.54 2.32
N ASP A 39 4.47 -21.53 1.61
CA ASP A 39 4.55 -21.40 0.15
C ASP A 39 4.71 -19.92 -0.27
N PRO A 40 5.90 -19.34 -0.06
CA PRO A 40 6.15 -17.94 -0.41
C PRO A 40 6.09 -17.67 -1.92
N ASP A 41 6.30 -18.68 -2.77
CA ASP A 41 6.16 -18.57 -4.22
C ASP A 41 4.70 -18.32 -4.62
N LEU A 42 3.77 -19.09 -4.05
CA LEU A 42 2.33 -18.89 -4.26
C LEU A 42 1.89 -17.49 -3.81
N ILE A 43 2.34 -17.02 -2.64
CA ILE A 43 1.98 -15.67 -2.18
C ILE A 43 2.52 -14.59 -3.10
N ARG A 44 3.76 -14.71 -3.59
CA ARG A 44 4.32 -13.77 -4.57
C ARG A 44 3.49 -13.74 -5.86
N ASP A 45 3.07 -14.90 -6.36
CA ASP A 45 2.24 -14.97 -7.56
C ASP A 45 0.86 -14.30 -7.37
N ILE A 46 0.23 -14.52 -6.20
CA ILE A 46 -1.03 -13.88 -5.83
C ILE A 46 -0.85 -12.35 -5.74
N PHE A 47 0.20 -11.88 -5.08
CA PHE A 47 0.48 -10.44 -4.95
C PHE A 47 0.75 -9.80 -6.32
N GLU A 48 1.54 -10.42 -7.18
CA GLU A 48 1.81 -9.92 -8.53
C GLU A 48 0.58 -9.92 -9.43
N THR A 49 -0.32 -10.90 -9.26
CA THR A 49 -1.63 -10.93 -9.92
C THR A 49 -2.48 -9.74 -9.49
N HIS A 50 -2.53 -9.45 -8.19
CA HIS A 50 -3.20 -8.26 -7.66
C HIS A 50 -2.60 -6.96 -8.19
N VAL A 51 -1.27 -6.81 -8.19
CA VAL A 51 -0.60 -5.63 -8.76
C VAL A 51 -0.93 -5.44 -10.23
N THR A 52 -0.92 -6.52 -11.01
CA THR A 52 -1.27 -6.47 -12.43
C THR A 52 -2.69 -5.96 -12.64
N LEU A 53 -3.65 -6.45 -11.86
CA LEU A 53 -5.02 -5.99 -11.90
C LEU A 53 -5.13 -4.50 -11.52
N MET A 54 -4.48 -4.08 -10.44
CA MET A 54 -4.49 -2.68 -9.95
C MET A 54 -3.95 -1.71 -11.00
N ILE A 55 -2.79 -2.04 -11.60
CA ILE A 55 -2.18 -1.24 -12.66
C ILE A 55 -3.11 -1.13 -13.86
N ARG A 56 -3.70 -2.25 -14.31
CA ARG A 56 -4.63 -2.26 -15.45
C ARG A 56 -5.87 -1.43 -15.17
N MET A 57 -6.45 -1.53 -13.97
CA MET A 57 -7.60 -0.72 -13.57
C MET A 57 -7.26 0.77 -13.53
N CYS A 58 -6.11 1.14 -12.98
CA CYS A 58 -5.65 2.54 -12.97
C CYS A 58 -5.47 3.07 -14.40
N GLN A 59 -4.80 2.30 -15.26
CA GLN A 59 -4.59 2.65 -16.67
C GLN A 59 -5.93 2.84 -17.40
N MET A 60 -6.88 1.93 -17.21
CA MET A 60 -8.22 2.03 -17.81
C MET A 60 -8.98 3.30 -17.43
N LEU A 61 -8.75 3.84 -16.22
CA LEU A 61 -9.34 5.10 -15.79
C LEU A 61 -8.59 6.29 -16.44
N MET A 62 -7.26 6.24 -16.47
CA MET A 62 -6.45 7.27 -17.14
C MET A 62 -6.73 7.37 -18.65
N ASP A 63 -6.91 6.23 -19.33
CA ASP A 63 -7.25 6.16 -20.76
C ASP A 63 -8.63 6.78 -21.06
N ARG A 64 -9.51 6.83 -20.05
CA ARG A 64 -10.82 7.51 -20.14
C ARG A 64 -10.74 9.00 -19.80
N GLY A 65 -9.54 9.55 -19.63
CA GLY A 65 -9.30 10.97 -19.34
C GLY A 65 -9.37 11.33 -17.86
N ILE A 66 -9.43 10.34 -16.95
CA ILE A 66 -9.35 10.62 -15.51
C ILE A 66 -7.91 10.96 -15.15
N VAL A 67 -7.72 12.18 -14.65
CA VAL A 67 -6.46 12.63 -14.09
C VAL A 67 -6.54 12.54 -12.57
N PHE A 68 -5.55 11.87 -11.97
CA PHE A 68 -5.38 11.75 -10.53
C PHE A 68 -4.29 12.70 -10.04
N ASP A 69 -4.50 13.29 -8.86
CA ASP A 69 -3.48 14.08 -8.18
C ASP A 69 -2.53 13.18 -7.34
N GLY A 70 -2.96 11.94 -7.06
CA GLY A 70 -2.17 10.95 -6.35
C GLY A 70 -2.84 9.58 -6.26
N THR A 71 -2.18 8.66 -5.59
CA THR A 71 -2.76 7.35 -5.25
C THR A 71 -2.74 7.12 -3.75
N TRP A 72 -3.69 6.32 -3.27
CA TRP A 72 -3.85 5.96 -1.86
C TRP A 72 -3.95 4.45 -1.73
N PHE A 73 -2.94 3.85 -1.10
CA PHE A 73 -2.89 2.41 -0.86
C PHE A 73 -3.18 2.09 0.61
N ASN A 74 -4.18 1.25 0.86
CA ASN A 74 -4.44 0.71 2.19
C ASN A 74 -3.73 -0.63 2.34
N GLY A 75 -2.77 -0.74 3.26
CA GLY A 75 -1.97 -1.92 3.48
C GLY A 75 -1.66 -2.13 4.95
N ASP A 76 -2.59 -2.77 5.68
CA ASP A 76 -2.50 -3.00 7.11
C ASP A 76 -1.55 -4.17 7.44
N ILE A 77 -0.25 -3.88 7.33
CA ILE A 77 0.83 -4.84 7.56
C ILE A 77 1.33 -4.86 9.01
N ALA A 78 0.74 -4.05 9.89
CA ALA A 78 1.22 -3.85 11.25
C ALA A 78 0.08 -3.77 12.28
N TYR A 79 0.43 -4.06 13.54
CA TYR A 79 -0.44 -3.97 14.71
C TYR A 79 0.26 -3.17 15.82
N ASN A 80 -0.30 -3.10 17.02
CA ASN A 80 0.19 -2.23 18.08
C ASN A 80 1.61 -2.54 18.62
N LYS A 81 2.18 -3.72 18.33
CA LYS A 81 3.53 -4.10 18.78
C LYS A 81 4.56 -4.27 17.65
N GLY A 82 4.20 -3.97 16.40
CA GLY A 82 5.10 -4.09 15.26
C GLY A 82 4.40 -4.62 14.01
N LEU A 83 5.19 -5.17 13.09
CA LEU A 83 4.70 -5.81 11.86
C LEU A 83 4.02 -7.16 12.15
N LEU A 84 3.07 -7.55 11.30
CA LEU A 84 2.41 -8.86 11.35
C LEU A 84 3.32 -10.02 10.92
N PHE A 85 4.42 -9.70 10.25
CA PHE A 85 5.46 -10.62 9.79
C PHE A 85 6.83 -9.96 9.94
N SER A 86 7.92 -10.73 9.85
CA SER A 86 9.26 -10.17 10.02
C SER A 86 9.59 -9.14 8.91
N PRO A 87 10.46 -8.15 9.17
CA PRO A 87 10.93 -7.23 8.12
C PRO A 87 11.57 -7.96 6.93
N ASN A 88 12.18 -9.13 7.16
CA ASN A 88 12.70 -9.97 6.09
C ASN A 88 11.58 -10.58 5.24
N ALA A 89 10.51 -11.08 5.88
CA ALA A 89 9.34 -11.57 5.15
C ALA A 89 8.67 -10.47 4.31
N TYR A 90 8.62 -9.23 4.83
CA TYR A 90 8.19 -8.08 4.02
C TYR A 90 9.03 -7.94 2.76
N ARG A 91 10.36 -7.88 2.94
CA ARG A 91 11.33 -7.64 1.88
C ARG A 91 11.27 -8.70 0.78
N GLU A 92 11.11 -9.97 1.16
CA GLU A 92 11.16 -11.09 0.21
C GLU A 92 9.80 -11.38 -0.46
N ALA A 93 8.68 -11.16 0.25
CA ALA A 93 7.37 -11.56 -0.24
C ALA A 93 6.56 -10.38 -0.84
N LEU A 94 6.51 -9.23 -0.15
CA LEU A 94 5.57 -8.15 -0.47
C LEU A 94 6.23 -6.94 -1.15
N MET A 95 7.45 -6.59 -0.72
CA MET A 95 8.18 -5.43 -1.22
C MET A 95 8.37 -5.41 -2.75
N PRO A 96 8.65 -6.53 -3.45
CA PRO A 96 8.78 -6.51 -4.91
C PRO A 96 7.49 -6.06 -5.61
N SER A 97 6.34 -6.53 -5.12
CA SER A 97 5.01 -6.15 -5.62
C SER A 97 4.68 -4.70 -5.31
N HIS A 98 4.99 -4.22 -4.10
CA HIS A 98 4.87 -2.81 -3.75
C HIS A 98 5.74 -1.95 -4.67
N LYS A 99 6.99 -2.33 -4.87
CA LYS A 99 7.92 -1.59 -5.72
C LYS A 99 7.39 -1.47 -7.14
N ARG A 100 6.94 -2.56 -7.76
CA ARG A 100 6.37 -2.52 -9.11
C ARG A 100 5.13 -1.61 -9.19
N LEU A 101 4.22 -1.72 -8.23
CA LEU A 101 3.00 -0.90 -8.17
C LEU A 101 3.32 0.59 -7.98
N PHE A 102 4.22 0.90 -7.07
CA PHE A 102 4.59 2.26 -6.71
C PHE A 102 5.48 2.89 -7.79
N ASP A 103 6.38 2.14 -8.41
CA ASP A 103 7.17 2.60 -9.56
C ASP A 103 6.25 2.97 -10.74
N PHE A 104 5.20 2.18 -10.99
CA PHE A 104 4.16 2.55 -11.97
C PHE A 104 3.54 3.90 -11.62
N CYS A 105 3.03 4.08 -10.39
CA CYS A 105 2.41 5.36 -9.98
C CYS A 105 3.39 6.54 -10.03
N ASN A 106 4.64 6.33 -9.58
CA ASN A 106 5.70 7.34 -9.58
C ASN A 106 6.15 7.75 -10.99
N ALA A 107 5.97 6.88 -12.00
CA ALA A 107 6.29 7.19 -13.39
C ALA A 107 5.24 8.10 -14.05
N HIS A 108 4.07 8.28 -13.44
CA HIS A 108 3.04 9.21 -13.91
C HIS A 108 3.21 10.60 -13.25
N ASN A 109 2.83 11.65 -13.98
CA ASN A 109 2.92 13.05 -13.53
C ASN A 109 1.85 13.41 -12.47
N MET A 110 1.76 12.62 -11.40
CA MET A 110 0.89 12.88 -10.25
C MET A 110 1.65 13.75 -9.22
N PRO A 111 1.04 14.82 -8.69
CA PRO A 111 1.59 15.62 -7.59
C PRO A 111 2.02 14.83 -6.35
N VAL A 112 1.23 13.85 -5.89
CA VAL A 112 1.56 12.97 -4.76
C VAL A 112 1.39 11.51 -5.19
N PRO A 113 2.39 10.93 -5.88
CA PRO A 113 2.19 9.68 -6.60
C PRO A 113 1.77 8.49 -5.74
N VAL A 114 2.23 8.41 -4.48
CA VAL A 114 2.00 7.25 -3.61
C VAL A 114 1.82 7.68 -2.15
N ILE A 115 0.58 7.62 -1.66
CA ILE A 115 0.24 7.74 -0.23
C ILE A 115 -0.03 6.33 0.29
N TYR A 116 0.74 5.90 1.28
CA TYR A 116 0.56 4.59 1.92
C TYR A 116 -0.11 4.75 3.28
N HIS A 117 -1.18 4.00 3.48
CA HIS A 117 -1.93 3.89 4.73
C HIS A 117 -1.67 2.52 5.35
N THR A 118 -1.36 2.53 6.63
CA THR A 118 -1.29 1.34 7.48
C THR A 118 -1.60 1.76 8.90
N ASP A 119 -2.33 0.91 9.61
CA ASP A 119 -2.44 0.97 11.06
C ASP A 119 -1.23 0.30 11.74
N GLY A 120 -1.21 0.34 13.07
CA GLY A 120 -0.15 -0.28 13.88
C GLY A 120 1.18 0.48 13.93
N ASP A 121 2.23 -0.25 14.31
CA ASP A 121 3.60 0.21 14.44
C ASP A 121 4.46 -0.32 13.28
N VAL A 122 4.68 0.54 12.29
CA VAL A 122 5.34 0.21 11.02
C VAL A 122 6.82 0.60 10.99
N ARG A 123 7.42 1.05 12.11
CA ARG A 123 8.78 1.63 12.14
C ARG A 123 9.83 0.78 11.43
N ASP A 124 9.77 -0.54 11.62
CA ASP A 124 10.73 -1.47 11.04
C ASP A 124 10.56 -1.67 9.53
N ALA A 125 9.39 -1.35 8.96
CA ALA A 125 9.16 -1.40 7.52
C ALA A 125 9.42 -0.08 6.80
N ILE A 126 9.58 1.05 7.52
CA ILE A 126 9.71 2.38 6.91
C ILE A 126 10.88 2.47 5.90
N PRO A 127 12.10 1.98 6.21
CA PRO A 127 13.20 2.02 5.24
C PRO A 127 12.84 1.31 3.94
N PHE A 128 12.20 0.14 4.03
CA PHE A 128 11.80 -0.66 2.89
C PHE A 128 10.62 -0.05 2.11
N LEU A 129 9.67 0.59 2.80
CA LEU A 129 8.56 1.31 2.16
C LEU A 129 9.08 2.51 1.36
N ILE A 130 10.04 3.26 1.90
CA ILE A 130 10.70 4.36 1.20
C ILE A 130 11.41 3.82 -0.06
N GLU A 131 12.15 2.72 0.07
CA GLU A 131 12.84 2.06 -1.05
C GLU A 131 11.85 1.53 -2.10
N ALA A 132 10.71 0.98 -1.66
CA ALA A 132 9.63 0.54 -2.54
C ALA A 132 8.97 1.71 -3.27
N GLY A 133 9.13 2.94 -2.79
CA GLY A 133 8.75 4.14 -3.54
C GLY A 133 7.52 4.88 -3.00
N ILE A 134 7.17 4.73 -1.71
CA ILE A 134 6.16 5.62 -1.12
C ILE A 134 6.65 7.08 -1.18
N ARG A 135 5.71 8.03 -1.20
CA ARG A 135 5.98 9.48 -1.12
C ARG A 135 5.38 10.10 0.12
N CYS A 136 4.35 9.49 0.67
CA CYS A 136 3.72 9.88 1.92
C CYS A 136 3.30 8.63 2.70
N LEU A 137 3.51 8.66 4.01
CA LEU A 137 2.95 7.70 4.96
C LEU A 137 1.87 8.43 5.76
N GLN A 138 0.60 8.06 5.59
CA GLN A 138 -0.51 8.80 6.21
C GLN A 138 -0.44 8.75 7.75
N ARG A 139 -0.02 7.62 8.32
CA ARG A 139 0.02 7.41 9.76
C ARG A 139 1.45 7.33 10.26
N TRP A 140 1.84 8.33 11.02
CA TRP A 140 3.04 8.32 11.86
C TRP A 140 2.60 8.29 13.33
N ARG A 141 3.16 7.36 14.11
CA ARG A 141 2.94 7.07 15.54
C ARG A 141 2.16 8.15 16.33
N GLN A 142 1.04 7.79 16.94
CA GLN A 142 0.55 8.49 18.14
C GLN A 142 1.32 7.96 19.36
N ARG A 143 1.99 8.84 20.12
CA ARG A 143 2.41 8.49 21.50
C ARG A 143 1.15 8.09 22.28
N PRO A 144 1.15 7.00 23.06
CA PRO A 144 0.12 6.80 24.07
C PRO A 144 0.12 8.03 24.99
N VAL A 145 -1.06 8.60 25.24
CA VAL A 145 -1.24 9.84 26.04
C VAL A 145 -0.62 9.73 27.45
N TRP A 146 -0.40 8.50 27.93
CA TRP A 146 0.15 8.17 29.26
C TRP A 146 1.68 8.10 29.31
N MET A 147 2.38 8.27 28.19
CA MET A 147 3.85 8.35 28.14
C MET A 147 4.30 9.82 28.06
N SER A 148 3.77 10.69 28.93
CA SER A 148 4.38 11.99 29.24
C SER A 148 5.60 11.79 30.13
N GLU A 149 6.63 12.61 29.91
CA GLU A 149 7.94 12.60 30.54
C GLU A 149 7.90 12.41 32.07
N ASN A 150 8.71 11.46 32.55
CA ASN A 150 9.42 11.61 33.83
C ASN A 150 10.77 12.25 33.52
#